data_AF-A0ABD0VQA3-F1
#
_entry.id   AF-A0ABD0VQA3-F1
#
_cell.length_a   1.000
_cell.length_b   1.000
_cell.length_c   1.000
_cell.angle_alpha   90.00
_cell.angle_beta   90.00
_cell.angle_gamma   90.00
#
_symmetry.space_group_name_H-M   'P 1'
#
loop_
_entity.id
_entity.type
_entity.pdbx_description
1 polymer ?
#
loop_
_entity_poly.entity_id
_entity_poly.type
_entity_poly.pdbx_seq_one_letter_code
_entity_poly.pdbx_strand_id
1 'polypeptide(L)'
;MATTKSCYSWPAMLAGVLSESSRVVSNHSRHFLALSVLFLLPLSSVLIASPSLVPLLIHRRQSHPPQSLLREAAPSSPSHDLTRTLILAAAAATLFLPIASAAVAAVTRSVNHGFYGRPVKILPNLRSLHIPVLHLLATILSGFLIFSAIVALIVSLCLLVLFVLSILDVESGSVPPYSFAAGIAAITIARCQLEWCLAGVVSVMESSWGFAPLKRSGELIDGMRLAAICLWVFFGAGAGFTLWGFGLWEVPSGGSWYDVIPVVGKTVLGSALMALLLLYIFVTHAALYLYCKAVHGELLGEIVEEFASEYVTLPFDDNRVPHVVSVILR
;
A
#
# COMPACT_ATOMS: atom_id res chain seq x y z
N MET A 1 -8.22 -27.90 27.66
CA MET A 1 -7.57 -26.72 28.28
C MET A 1 -7.91 -25.54 27.39
N ALA A 2 -8.94 -24.78 27.76
CA ALA A 2 -9.43 -23.67 26.95
C ALA A 2 -8.44 -22.51 27.06
N THR A 3 -7.78 -22.18 25.94
CA THR A 3 -6.95 -20.98 25.86
C THR A 3 -7.87 -19.77 25.96
N THR A 4 -7.76 -19.07 27.08
CA THR A 4 -8.32 -17.73 27.26
C THR A 4 -7.75 -16.85 26.16
N LYS A 5 -8.51 -16.61 25.09
CA LYS A 5 -8.26 -15.48 24.19
C LYS A 5 -8.31 -14.23 25.06
N SER A 6 -7.14 -13.72 25.46
CA SER A 6 -7.01 -12.43 26.10
C SER A 6 -7.73 -11.43 25.20
N CYS A 7 -8.85 -10.91 25.67
CA CYS A 7 -9.64 -9.93 24.95
C CYS A 7 -8.89 -8.60 25.06
N TYR A 8 -7.82 -8.45 24.28
CA TYR A 8 -7.16 -7.16 24.13
C TYR A 8 -8.20 -6.21 23.55
N SER A 9 -8.55 -5.18 24.33
CA SER A 9 -9.42 -4.11 23.83
C SER A 9 -8.75 -3.49 22.60
N TRP A 10 -9.47 -3.39 21.48
CA TRP A 10 -8.95 -2.80 20.24
C TRP A 10 -8.30 -1.41 20.42
N PRO A 11 -8.72 -0.54 21.37
CA PRO A 11 -8.05 0.76 21.58
C PRO A 11 -6.64 0.61 22.14
N ALA A 12 -6.43 -0.33 23.08
CA ALA A 12 -5.11 -0.56 23.67
C ALA A 12 -4.11 -1.07 22.64
N MET A 13 -4.55 -1.94 21.74
CA MET A 13 -3.74 -2.42 20.63
C MET A 13 -3.39 -1.29 19.64
N LEU A 14 -4.37 -0.47 19.27
CA LEU A 14 -4.12 0.69 18.40
C LEU A 14 -3.09 1.63 19.02
N ALA A 15 -3.25 1.98 20.29
CA ALA A 15 -2.32 2.82 21.02
C ALA A 15 -0.92 2.20 21.08
N GLY A 16 -0.82 0.89 21.35
CA GLY A 16 0.44 0.14 21.35
C GLY A 16 1.14 0.21 19.99
N VAL A 17 0.43 -0.13 18.92
CA VAL A 17 0.96 -0.11 17.54
C VAL A 17 1.39 1.30 17.11
N LEU A 18 0.62 2.34 17.44
CA LEU A 18 0.97 3.74 17.14
C LEU A 18 2.17 4.24 17.97
N SER A 19 2.25 3.84 19.24
CA SER A 19 3.38 4.19 20.10
C SER A 19 4.67 3.50 19.69
N GLU A 20 4.60 2.21 19.32
CA GLU A 20 5.75 1.43 18.88
C GLU A 20 6.26 1.91 17.52
N SER A 21 5.35 2.16 16.57
CA SER A 21 5.73 2.74 15.28
C SER A 21 6.40 4.11 15.44
N SER A 22 5.87 4.98 16.32
CA SER A 22 6.48 6.27 16.65
C SER A 22 7.87 6.11 17.28
N ARG A 23 8.02 5.18 18.24
CA ARG A 23 9.27 4.89 18.93
C ARG A 23 10.34 4.35 17.98
N VAL A 24 10.00 3.39 17.12
CA VAL A 24 10.91 2.80 16.13
C VAL A 24 11.40 3.88 15.15
N VAL A 25 10.49 4.72 14.66
CA VAL A 25 10.84 5.84 13.76
C VAL A 25 11.73 6.86 14.47
N SER A 26 11.43 7.21 15.73
CA SER A 26 12.22 8.17 16.51
C SER A 26 13.64 7.66 16.76
N ASN A 27 13.79 6.39 17.17
CA ASN A 27 15.07 5.80 17.53
C ASN A 27 16.03 5.65 16.33
N HIS A 28 15.50 5.48 15.12
CA HIS A 28 16.29 5.32 13.89
C HIS A 28 15.94 6.39 12.84
N SER A 29 15.63 7.61 13.29
CA SER A 29 15.12 8.71 12.45
C SER A 29 15.98 9.01 11.24
N ARG A 30 17.31 9.00 11.36
CA ARG A 30 18.23 9.26 10.24
C ARG A 30 18.12 8.22 9.13
N HIS A 31 17.92 6.95 9.51
CA HIS A 31 17.81 5.84 8.56
C HIS A 31 16.46 5.88 7.83
N PHE A 32 15.37 6.09 8.59
CA PHE A 32 14.04 6.23 8.00
C PHE A 32 13.89 7.49 7.15
N LEU A 33 14.58 8.58 7.52
CA LEU A 33 14.65 9.79 6.70
C LEU A 33 15.40 9.54 5.40
N ALA A 34 16.53 8.82 5.43
CA ALA A 34 17.26 8.44 4.22
C ALA A 34 16.40 7.57 3.28
N LEU A 35 15.68 6.57 3.83
CA LEU A 35 14.73 5.76 3.04
C LEU A 35 13.59 6.60 2.47
N SER A 36 13.10 7.58 3.25
CA SER A 36 12.04 8.48 2.79
C SER A 36 12.51 9.35 1.63
N VAL A 37 13.71 9.92 1.71
CA VAL A 37 14.28 10.75 0.63
C VAL A 37 14.57 9.90 -0.62
N LEU A 38 15.07 8.67 -0.46
CA LEU A 38 15.51 7.84 -1.57
C LEU A 38 14.34 7.19 -2.34
N PHE A 39 13.29 6.74 -1.64
CA PHE A 39 12.18 6.00 -2.25
C PHE A 39 10.82 6.67 -2.13
N LEU A 40 10.48 7.25 -0.97
CA LEU A 40 9.13 7.77 -0.72
C LEU A 40 8.92 9.17 -1.30
N LEU A 41 9.95 10.01 -1.32
CA LEU A 41 9.92 11.34 -1.91
C LEU A 41 9.66 11.28 -3.42
N PRO A 42 10.40 10.50 -4.25
CA PRO A 42 10.07 10.37 -5.66
C PRO A 42 8.70 9.74 -5.91
N LEU A 43 8.25 8.84 -5.04
CA LEU A 43 6.91 8.26 -5.11
C LEU A 43 5.81 9.31 -4.87
N SER A 44 5.98 10.10 -3.81
CA SER A 44 5.01 11.09 -3.35
C SER A 44 4.88 12.28 -4.31
N SER A 45 5.98 12.70 -4.95
CA SER A 45 5.97 13.79 -5.93
C SER A 45 5.15 13.40 -7.16
N VAL A 46 5.29 12.17 -7.64
CA VAL A 46 4.47 11.63 -8.73
C VAL A 46 3.01 11.53 -8.31
N LEU A 47 2.73 11.07 -7.09
CA LEU A 47 1.35 10.90 -6.60
C LEU A 47 0.60 12.24 -6.56
N ILE A 48 1.25 13.30 -6.05
CA ILE A 48 0.67 14.64 -5.94
C ILE A 48 0.59 15.35 -7.29
N ALA A 49 1.57 15.12 -8.17
CA ALA A 49 1.56 15.73 -9.50
C ALA A 49 0.60 15.00 -10.46
N SER A 50 0.28 13.73 -10.25
CA SER A 50 -0.56 12.92 -11.14
C SER A 50 -1.93 13.53 -11.49
N PRO A 51 -2.77 14.04 -10.54
CA PRO A 51 -4.07 14.63 -10.89
C PRO A 51 -3.93 15.86 -11.80
N SER A 52 -2.83 16.62 -11.67
CA SER A 52 -2.55 17.79 -12.50
C SER A 52 -1.85 17.47 -13.83
N LEU A 53 -0.94 16.48 -13.85
CA LEU A 53 -0.14 16.13 -15.02
C LEU A 53 -0.95 15.37 -16.07
N VAL A 54 -1.88 14.52 -15.65
CA VAL A 54 -2.69 13.70 -16.58
C VAL A 54 -3.56 14.59 -17.48
N PRO A 55 -4.32 15.58 -16.96
CA PRO A 55 -5.06 16.52 -17.81
C PRO A 55 -4.15 17.40 -18.68
N LEU A 56 -3.00 17.85 -18.18
CA LEU A 56 -2.05 18.66 -18.95
C LEU A 56 -1.45 17.89 -20.13
N LEU A 57 -1.12 16.61 -19.96
CA LEU A 57 -0.63 15.74 -21.03
C LEU A 57 -1.69 15.47 -22.09
N ILE A 58 -2.97 15.43 -21.69
CA ILE A 58 -4.11 15.24 -22.59
C ILE A 58 -4.41 16.56 -23.34
N HIS A 59 -4.44 17.71 -22.64
CA HIS A 59 -4.86 18.99 -23.20
C HIS A 59 -3.77 19.70 -24.03
N ARG A 60 -2.49 19.66 -23.60
CA ARG A 60 -1.36 20.31 -24.30
C ARG A 60 -1.11 19.76 -25.71
N ARG A 61 -1.69 18.61 -26.05
CA ARG A 61 -1.50 17.98 -27.37
C ARG A 61 -2.60 18.30 -28.38
N GLN A 62 -3.73 18.84 -27.93
CA GLN A 62 -4.78 19.32 -28.82
C GLN A 62 -4.44 20.69 -29.43
N SER A 63 -3.50 21.45 -28.84
CA SER A 63 -3.16 22.82 -29.22
C SER A 63 -2.01 22.98 -30.23
N HIS A 64 -1.60 21.92 -30.94
CA HIS A 64 -0.61 22.04 -32.02
C HIS A 64 -1.06 21.34 -33.31
N PRO A 65 -1.67 22.08 -34.24
CA PRO A 65 -1.34 21.96 -35.65
C PRO A 65 -0.46 23.16 -36.04
N PRO A 66 0.76 22.98 -36.59
CA PRO A 66 1.33 24.04 -37.39
C PRO A 66 0.40 24.24 -38.58
N GLN A 67 -0.06 25.47 -38.74
CA GLN A 67 -0.83 25.92 -39.89
C GLN A 67 -0.03 25.65 -41.17
N SER A 68 -0.30 24.53 -41.83
CA SER A 68 -0.10 24.40 -43.28
C SER A 68 -1.47 24.19 -43.91
N LEU A 69 -1.92 25.27 -44.54
CA LEU A 69 -3.13 25.43 -45.32
C LEU A 69 -3.37 24.24 -46.27
N LEU A 70 -4.65 23.87 -46.46
CA LEU A 70 -5.19 22.83 -47.36
C LEU A 70 -5.09 21.36 -46.88
N ARG A 71 -6.02 20.93 -46.01
CA ARG A 71 -6.63 19.61 -46.17
C ARG A 71 -7.99 19.54 -45.50
N GLU A 72 -8.98 19.09 -46.27
CA GLU A 72 -10.31 18.65 -45.88
C GLU A 72 -10.41 18.17 -44.42
N ALA A 73 -11.48 18.59 -43.76
CA ALA A 73 -11.92 18.07 -42.46
C ALA A 73 -12.07 16.53 -42.52
N ALA A 74 -11.09 15.82 -41.96
CA ALA A 74 -11.22 14.40 -41.63
C ALA A 74 -11.63 14.28 -40.15
N PRO A 75 -12.65 13.48 -39.80
CA PRO A 75 -13.07 13.32 -38.42
C PRO A 75 -11.97 12.57 -37.66
N SER A 76 -11.33 13.23 -36.69
CA SER A 76 -10.34 12.62 -35.80
C SER A 76 -11.00 11.49 -35.00
N SER A 77 -10.48 10.27 -35.18
CA SER A 77 -10.99 9.07 -34.52
C SER A 77 -10.61 9.02 -33.03
N PRO A 78 -11.56 8.79 -32.10
CA PRO A 78 -11.30 8.78 -30.66
C PRO A 78 -10.45 7.58 -30.16
N SER A 79 -10.15 6.61 -31.02
CA SER A 79 -9.45 5.37 -30.65
C SER A 79 -7.92 5.53 -30.50
N HIS A 80 -7.30 6.46 -31.22
CA HIS A 80 -5.84 6.68 -31.16
C HIS A 80 -5.40 7.36 -29.86
N ASP A 81 -6.24 8.23 -29.27
CA ASP A 81 -5.94 8.91 -28.01
C ASP A 81 -6.06 7.98 -26.79
N LEU A 82 -7.03 7.06 -26.80
CA LEU A 82 -7.22 6.10 -25.72
C LEU A 82 -6.09 5.07 -25.67
N THR A 83 -5.67 4.55 -26.83
CA THR A 83 -4.55 3.61 -26.91
C THR A 83 -3.25 4.24 -26.40
N ARG A 84 -3.01 5.51 -26.74
CA ARG A 84 -1.80 6.24 -26.34
C ARG A 84 -1.77 6.60 -24.86
N THR A 85 -2.90 7.02 -24.30
CA THR A 85 -3.05 7.28 -22.86
C THR A 85 -2.86 6.00 -22.05
N LEU A 86 -3.37 4.86 -22.52
CA LEU A 86 -3.12 3.55 -21.92
C LEU A 86 -1.65 3.16 -21.97
N ILE A 87 -0.94 3.40 -23.09
CA ILE A 87 0.50 3.12 -23.19
C ILE A 87 1.30 3.98 -22.20
N LEU A 88 0.99 5.27 -22.08
CA LEU A 88 1.64 6.17 -21.13
C LEU A 88 1.35 5.77 -19.68
N ALA A 89 0.10 5.43 -19.35
CA ALA A 89 -0.28 4.95 -18.03
C ALA A 89 0.39 3.62 -17.69
N ALA A 90 0.47 2.69 -18.66
CA ALA A 90 1.18 1.43 -18.51
C ALA A 90 2.68 1.65 -18.29
N ALA A 91 3.32 2.52 -19.07
CA ALA A 91 4.72 2.86 -18.89
C ALA A 91 4.99 3.48 -17.51
N ALA A 92 4.15 4.42 -17.07
CA ALA A 92 4.24 5.01 -15.74
C ALA A 92 4.06 3.95 -14.63
N ALA A 93 3.08 3.05 -14.79
CA ALA A 93 2.84 1.95 -13.85
C ALA A 93 4.03 0.99 -13.76
N THR A 94 4.63 0.61 -14.91
CA THR A 94 5.79 -0.29 -14.93
C THR A 94 7.02 0.28 -14.22
N LEU A 95 7.17 1.60 -14.18
CA LEU A 95 8.26 2.27 -13.45
C LEU A 95 7.92 2.51 -11.98
N PHE A 96 6.68 2.86 -11.69
CA PHE A 96 6.23 3.19 -10.33
C PHE A 96 6.10 1.95 -9.43
N LEU A 97 5.57 0.85 -9.96
CA LEU A 97 5.31 -0.37 -9.21
C LEU A 97 6.57 -0.99 -8.57
N PRO A 98 7.71 -1.16 -9.30
CA PRO A 98 8.94 -1.66 -8.69
C PRO A 98 9.49 -0.70 -7.62
N ILE A 99 9.42 0.61 -7.84
CA ILE A 99 9.88 1.62 -6.86
C ILE A 99 9.04 1.55 -5.58
N ALA A 100 7.71 1.47 -5.70
CA ALA A 100 6.80 1.31 -4.58
C ALA A 100 7.09 0.03 -3.80
N SER A 101 7.25 -1.10 -4.51
CA SER A 101 7.54 -2.39 -3.89
C SER A 101 8.90 -2.41 -3.18
N ALA A 102 9.92 -1.76 -3.75
CA ALA A 102 11.22 -1.59 -3.13
C ALA A 102 11.12 -0.75 -1.84
N ALA A 103 10.32 0.32 -1.85
CA ALA A 103 10.07 1.15 -0.67
C ALA A 103 9.44 0.32 0.47
N VAL A 104 8.38 -0.45 0.17
CA VAL A 104 7.70 -1.32 1.14
C VAL A 104 8.67 -2.37 1.70
N ALA A 105 9.43 -3.04 0.83
CA ALA A 105 10.39 -4.05 1.25
C ALA A 105 11.51 -3.47 2.14
N ALA A 106 12.03 -2.30 1.78
CA ALA A 106 13.09 -1.62 2.53
C ALA A 106 12.62 -1.14 3.90
N VAL A 107 11.42 -0.54 3.99
CA VAL A 107 10.85 -0.08 5.26
C VAL A 107 10.51 -1.28 6.15
N THR A 108 9.86 -2.32 5.61
CA THR A 108 9.47 -3.50 6.40
C THR A 108 10.69 -4.22 6.99
N ARG A 109 11.74 -4.44 6.18
CA ARG A 109 13.01 -4.99 6.69
C ARG A 109 13.67 -4.09 7.73
N SER A 110 13.65 -2.77 7.53
CA SER A 110 14.20 -1.82 8.50
C SER A 110 13.45 -1.86 9.83
N VAL A 111 12.12 -2.00 9.81
CA VAL A 111 11.31 -2.16 11.01
C VAL A 111 11.65 -3.48 11.70
N ASN A 112 11.74 -4.58 10.95
CA ASN A 112 12.12 -5.88 11.51
C ASN A 112 13.48 -5.82 12.22
N HIS A 113 14.52 -5.28 11.56
CA HIS A 113 15.82 -5.11 12.20
C HIS A 113 15.79 -4.17 13.41
N GLY A 114 14.96 -3.13 13.38
CA GLY A 114 14.75 -2.22 14.50
C GLY A 114 14.09 -2.87 15.71
N PHE A 115 13.14 -3.79 15.51
CA PHE A 115 12.51 -4.57 16.57
C PHE A 115 13.48 -5.57 17.21
N TYR A 116 14.35 -6.20 16.43
CA TYR A 116 15.36 -7.15 16.92
C TYR A 116 16.68 -6.50 17.37
N GLY A 117 16.78 -5.16 17.37
CA GLY A 117 17.95 -4.43 17.86
C GLY A 117 19.24 -4.60 17.02
N ARG A 118 19.14 -5.11 15.78
CA ARG A 118 20.31 -5.35 14.91
C ARG A 118 20.71 -4.07 14.14
N PRO A 119 22.02 -3.79 13.96
CA PRO A 119 22.47 -2.59 13.25
C PRO A 119 22.10 -2.65 11.77
N VAL A 120 21.32 -1.66 11.30
CA VAL A 120 20.79 -1.62 9.94
C VAL A 120 21.86 -1.12 8.96
N LYS A 121 22.41 -2.02 8.12
CA LYS A 121 23.36 -1.67 7.05
C LYS A 121 22.61 -1.53 5.71
N ILE A 122 22.49 -0.29 5.22
CA ILE A 122 21.70 0.07 4.03
C ILE A 122 22.22 -0.60 2.74
N LEU A 123 23.53 -0.54 2.50
CA LEU A 123 24.15 -0.94 1.24
C LEU A 123 24.05 -2.45 0.89
N PRO A 124 24.36 -3.38 1.81
CA PRO A 124 24.21 -4.81 1.52
C PRO A 124 22.74 -5.26 1.47
N ASN A 125 21.85 -4.62 2.24
CA ASN A 125 20.41 -4.92 2.22
C ASN A 125 19.69 -4.46 0.95
N LEU A 126 20.19 -3.43 0.27
CA LEU A 126 19.67 -2.99 -1.04
C LEU A 126 20.05 -3.96 -2.15
N ARG A 127 21.25 -4.55 -2.11
CA ARG A 127 21.70 -5.53 -3.11
C ARG A 127 20.95 -6.86 -3.01
N SER A 128 20.48 -7.23 -1.81
CA SER A 128 19.64 -8.42 -1.58
C SER A 128 18.13 -8.14 -1.69
N LEU A 129 17.73 -6.94 -2.11
CA LEU A 129 16.33 -6.51 -2.17
C LEU A 129 15.57 -7.11 -3.37
N HIS A 130 16.27 -7.59 -4.39
CA HIS A 130 15.66 -8.08 -5.63
C HIS A 130 14.68 -9.23 -5.38
N ILE A 131 14.99 -10.18 -4.50
CA ILE A 131 14.12 -11.35 -4.26
C ILE A 131 12.79 -10.93 -3.59
N PRO A 132 12.76 -10.16 -2.48
CA PRO A 132 11.48 -9.74 -1.93
C PRO A 132 10.72 -8.73 -2.76
N VAL A 133 11.42 -7.91 -3.57
CA VAL A 133 10.76 -7.04 -4.55
C VAL A 133 10.00 -7.88 -5.58
N LEU A 134 10.59 -8.97 -6.08
CA LEU A 134 9.93 -9.88 -7.01
C LEU A 134 8.77 -10.65 -6.35
N HIS A 135 8.95 -11.13 -5.11
CA HIS A 135 7.86 -11.78 -4.37
C HIS A 135 6.70 -10.82 -4.09
N LEU A 136 7.00 -9.58 -3.72
CA LEU A 136 6.00 -8.53 -3.50
C LEU A 136 5.30 -8.17 -4.82
N LEU A 137 6.04 -8.05 -5.93
CA LEU A 137 5.47 -7.81 -7.25
C LEU A 137 4.52 -8.95 -7.67
N ALA A 138 4.92 -10.20 -7.44
CA ALA A 138 4.07 -11.37 -7.71
C ALA A 138 2.80 -11.37 -6.83
N THR A 139 2.92 -10.94 -5.58
CA THR A 139 1.78 -10.80 -4.65
C THR A 139 0.83 -9.68 -5.07
N ILE A 140 1.37 -8.54 -5.51
CA ILE A 140 0.58 -7.43 -6.05
C ILE A 140 -0.14 -7.85 -7.33
N LEU A 141 0.54 -8.54 -8.24
CA LEU A 141 -0.04 -9.00 -9.50
C LEU A 141 -1.13 -10.05 -9.27
N SER A 142 -0.91 -11.01 -8.36
CA SER A 142 -1.91 -12.01 -8.00
C SER A 142 -3.13 -11.38 -7.29
N GLY A 143 -2.91 -10.41 -6.40
CA GLY A 143 -3.99 -9.62 -5.79
C GLY A 143 -4.80 -8.84 -6.84
N PHE A 144 -4.13 -8.20 -7.80
CA PHE A 144 -4.79 -7.48 -8.90
C PHE A 144 -5.60 -8.43 -9.81
N LEU A 145 -5.09 -9.64 -10.09
CA LEU A 145 -5.82 -10.66 -10.83
C LEU A 145 -7.09 -11.11 -10.10
N ILE A 146 -7.03 -11.38 -8.79
CA ILE A 146 -8.23 -11.74 -8.02
C ILE A 146 -9.21 -10.57 -7.98
N PHE A 147 -8.71 -9.36 -7.73
CA PHE A 147 -9.54 -8.16 -7.68
C PHE A 147 -10.29 -7.93 -9.00
N SER A 148 -9.58 -7.97 -10.12
CA SER A 148 -10.17 -7.82 -11.45
C SER A 148 -11.17 -8.93 -11.76
N ALA A 149 -10.92 -10.17 -11.35
CA ALA A 149 -11.87 -11.27 -11.49
C ALA A 149 -13.17 -11.05 -10.68
N ILE A 150 -13.06 -10.58 -9.43
CA ILE A 150 -14.23 -10.26 -8.59
C ILE A 150 -15.06 -9.14 -9.22
N VAL A 151 -14.40 -8.06 -9.65
CA VAL A 151 -15.09 -6.93 -10.29
C VAL A 151 -15.76 -7.39 -11.59
N ALA A 152 -15.06 -8.17 -12.43
CA ALA A 152 -15.62 -8.70 -13.67
C ALA A 152 -16.85 -9.59 -13.42
N LEU A 153 -16.81 -10.42 -12.37
CA LEU A 153 -17.96 -11.24 -11.95
C LEU A 153 -19.15 -10.38 -11.55
N ILE A 154 -18.94 -9.36 -10.72
CA ILE A 154 -20.02 -8.48 -10.26
C ILE A 154 -20.63 -7.70 -11.42
N VAL A 155 -19.80 -7.16 -12.31
CA VAL A 155 -20.25 -6.47 -13.53
C VAL A 155 -21.03 -7.42 -14.42
N SER A 156 -20.53 -8.64 -14.65
CA SER A 156 -21.22 -9.65 -15.45
C SER A 156 -22.58 -10.03 -14.86
N LEU A 157 -22.67 -10.21 -13.54
CA LEU A 157 -23.93 -10.47 -12.85
C LEU A 157 -24.89 -9.28 -12.99
N CYS A 158 -24.41 -8.05 -12.85
CA CYS A 158 -25.22 -6.85 -13.04
C CYS A 158 -25.77 -6.75 -14.46
N LEU A 159 -24.95 -7.03 -15.48
CA LEU A 159 -25.38 -7.04 -16.88
C LEU A 159 -26.41 -8.15 -17.15
N LEU A 160 -26.24 -9.33 -16.55
CA LEU A 160 -27.22 -10.41 -16.63
C LEU A 160 -28.58 -10.00 -16.05
N VAL A 161 -28.59 -9.36 -14.87
CA VAL A 161 -29.83 -8.86 -14.24
C VAL A 161 -30.52 -7.82 -15.13
N LEU A 162 -29.77 -6.89 -15.71
CA LEU A 162 -30.30 -5.90 -16.65
C LEU A 162 -30.88 -6.55 -17.90
N PHE A 163 -30.21 -7.56 -18.45
CA PHE A 163 -30.68 -8.31 -19.61
C PHE A 163 -32.01 -9.02 -19.32
N VAL A 164 -32.14 -9.65 -18.15
CA VAL A 164 -33.39 -10.32 -17.73
C VAL A 164 -34.52 -9.32 -17.52
N LEU A 165 -34.25 -8.19 -16.86
CA LEU A 165 -35.24 -7.11 -16.66
C LEU A 165 -35.71 -6.51 -18.00
N SER A 166 -34.80 -6.38 -18.97
CA SER A 166 -35.14 -5.92 -20.32
C SER A 166 -36.04 -6.90 -21.08
N ILE A 167 -35.96 -8.21 -20.81
CA ILE A 167 -36.85 -9.21 -21.41
C ILE A 167 -38.24 -9.17 -20.76
N LEU A 168 -38.32 -8.83 -19.46
CA LEU A 168 -39.56 -8.84 -18.69
C LEU A 168 -40.38 -7.54 -18.79
N ASP A 169 -39.90 -6.54 -19.55
CA ASP A 169 -40.55 -5.22 -19.75
C ASP A 169 -40.98 -4.54 -18.44
N VAL A 170 -40.18 -4.72 -17.38
CA VAL A 170 -40.45 -4.12 -16.07
C VAL A 170 -39.95 -2.68 -16.10
N GLU A 171 -40.88 -1.71 -16.05
CA GLU A 171 -40.55 -0.31 -15.81
C GLU A 171 -39.70 -0.19 -14.55
N SER A 172 -38.48 0.34 -14.70
CA SER A 172 -37.51 0.44 -13.62
C SER A 172 -37.93 1.54 -12.64
N GLY A 173 -38.71 1.16 -11.62
CA GLY A 173 -39.15 2.05 -10.56
C GLY A 173 -38.00 2.52 -9.66
N SER A 174 -37.89 3.85 -9.49
CA SER A 174 -37.17 4.70 -8.52
C SER A 174 -35.75 4.35 -8.01
N VAL A 175 -35.34 3.10 -7.88
CA VAL A 175 -33.97 2.71 -7.53
C VAL A 175 -33.47 1.72 -8.56
N PRO A 176 -32.64 2.16 -9.50
CA PRO A 176 -32.19 1.29 -10.56
C PRO A 176 -31.20 0.25 -10.03
N PRO A 177 -31.26 -1.00 -10.53
CA PRO A 177 -30.53 -2.15 -9.99
C PRO A 177 -29.00 -1.97 -10.00
N TYR A 178 -28.48 -1.08 -10.85
CA TYR A 178 -27.06 -0.73 -10.87
C TYR A 178 -26.57 -0.10 -9.57
N SER A 179 -27.42 0.63 -8.84
CA SER A 179 -27.01 1.30 -7.59
C SER A 179 -26.78 0.28 -6.48
N PHE A 180 -27.61 -0.77 -6.43
CA PHE A 180 -27.46 -1.87 -5.49
C PHE A 180 -26.23 -2.73 -5.82
N ALA A 181 -26.03 -3.05 -7.10
CA ALA A 181 -24.84 -3.77 -7.57
C ALA A 181 -23.55 -2.99 -7.27
N ALA A 182 -23.55 -1.67 -7.48
CA ALA A 182 -22.43 -0.79 -7.14
C ALA A 182 -22.16 -0.76 -5.64
N GLY A 183 -23.20 -0.74 -4.80
CA GLY A 183 -23.06 -0.84 -3.34
C GLY A 183 -22.41 -2.16 -2.89
N ILE A 184 -22.88 -3.29 -3.42
CA ILE A 184 -22.28 -4.61 -3.14
C ILE A 184 -20.83 -4.66 -3.62
N ALA A 185 -20.55 -4.13 -4.82
CA ALA A 185 -19.20 -4.03 -5.34
C ALA A 185 -18.29 -3.23 -4.40
N ALA A 186 -18.72 -2.03 -3.99
CA ALA A 186 -17.95 -1.17 -3.09
C ALA A 186 -17.66 -1.85 -1.75
N ILE A 187 -18.66 -2.53 -1.15
CA ILE A 187 -18.48 -3.25 0.12
C ILE A 187 -17.51 -4.42 -0.06
N THR A 188 -17.65 -5.19 -1.14
CA THR A 188 -16.78 -6.35 -1.42
C THR A 188 -15.34 -5.90 -1.63
N ILE A 189 -15.16 -4.82 -2.41
CA ILE A 189 -13.86 -4.18 -2.64
C ILE A 189 -13.26 -3.73 -1.30
N ALA A 190 -14.01 -3.01 -0.46
CA ALA A 190 -13.53 -2.54 0.83
C ALA A 190 -13.13 -3.71 1.76
N ARG A 191 -13.90 -4.81 1.75
CA ARG A 191 -13.59 -6.01 2.53
C ARG A 191 -12.32 -6.71 2.04
N CYS A 192 -12.14 -6.87 0.73
CA CYS A 192 -10.91 -7.43 0.16
C CYS A 192 -9.70 -6.55 0.49
N GLN A 193 -9.82 -5.22 0.37
CA GLN A 193 -8.75 -4.30 0.72
C GLN A 193 -8.34 -4.45 2.18
N LEU A 194 -9.31 -4.53 3.09
CA LEU A 194 -9.05 -4.72 4.52
C LEU A 194 -8.32 -6.04 4.79
N GLU A 195 -8.79 -7.14 4.20
CA GLU A 195 -8.20 -8.47 4.41
C GLU A 195 -6.79 -8.58 3.82
N TRP A 196 -6.49 -7.82 2.75
CA TRP A 196 -5.19 -7.84 2.08
C TRP A 196 -4.24 -6.71 2.51
N CYS A 197 -4.61 -5.89 3.50
CA CYS A 197 -3.79 -4.78 4.00
C CYS A 197 -2.39 -5.21 4.45
N LEU A 198 -2.25 -6.44 4.98
CA LEU A 198 -0.97 -6.97 5.46
C LEU A 198 -0.24 -7.83 4.41
N ALA A 199 -0.86 -8.17 3.28
CA ALA A 199 -0.31 -9.12 2.32
C ALA A 199 1.08 -8.71 1.80
N GLY A 200 1.32 -7.41 1.59
CA GLY A 200 2.61 -6.90 1.18
C GLY A 200 3.71 -7.11 2.24
N VAL A 201 3.39 -6.85 3.51
CA VAL A 201 4.31 -7.08 4.64
C VAL A 201 4.61 -8.57 4.81
N VAL A 202 3.57 -9.41 4.73
CA VAL A 202 3.68 -10.87 4.82
C VAL A 202 4.60 -11.43 3.73
N SER A 203 4.44 -10.98 2.48
CA SER A 203 5.29 -11.45 1.37
C SER A 203 6.78 -11.14 1.57
N VAL A 204 7.09 -10.04 2.26
CA VAL A 204 8.47 -9.63 2.54
C VAL A 204 9.03 -10.36 3.77
N MET A 205 8.22 -10.57 4.79
CA MET A 205 8.64 -11.17 6.08
C MET A 205 8.69 -12.69 6.04
N GLU A 206 7.69 -13.34 5.44
CA GLU A 206 7.60 -14.80 5.34
C GLU A 206 8.22 -15.34 4.05
N SER A 207 8.77 -14.46 3.21
CA SER A 207 9.32 -14.79 1.88
C SER A 207 8.35 -15.62 1.02
N SER A 208 7.05 -15.42 1.19
CA SER A 208 5.99 -16.10 0.46
C SER A 208 5.57 -15.28 -0.78
N TRP A 209 5.13 -15.96 -1.84
CA TRP A 209 4.82 -15.35 -3.12
C TRP A 209 3.42 -15.80 -3.61
N GLY A 210 2.76 -14.94 -4.38
CA GLY A 210 1.47 -15.24 -5.00
C GLY A 210 0.29 -15.20 -4.02
N PHE A 211 -0.52 -16.26 -3.99
CA PHE A 211 -1.77 -16.31 -3.22
C PHE A 211 -1.60 -16.63 -1.74
N ALA A 212 -0.49 -17.27 -1.37
CA ALA A 212 -0.18 -17.62 0.02
C ALA A 212 -0.20 -16.41 0.97
N PRO A 213 0.51 -15.29 0.68
CA PRO A 213 0.49 -14.11 1.55
C PRO A 213 -0.88 -13.45 1.67
N LEU A 214 -1.73 -13.54 0.64
CA LEU A 214 -3.09 -12.98 0.65
C LEU A 214 -3.99 -13.75 1.63
N LYS A 215 -4.00 -15.09 1.55
CA LYS A 215 -4.76 -15.92 2.50
C LYS A 215 -4.27 -15.70 3.93
N ARG A 216 -2.96 -15.72 4.11
CA ARG A 216 -2.31 -15.53 5.41
C ARG A 216 -2.64 -14.18 6.04
N SER A 217 -2.69 -13.10 5.25
CA SER A 217 -3.07 -11.78 5.74
C SER A 217 -4.49 -11.73 6.31
N GLY A 218 -5.43 -12.45 5.69
CA GLY A 218 -6.81 -12.55 6.20
C GLY A 218 -6.89 -13.29 7.54
N GLU A 219 -6.11 -14.36 7.70
CA GLU A 219 -6.02 -15.12 8.95
C GLU A 219 -5.43 -14.27 10.10
N LEU A 220 -4.36 -13.51 9.82
CA LEU A 220 -3.70 -12.64 10.80
C LEU A 220 -4.57 -11.48 11.28
N ILE A 221 -5.40 -10.92 10.39
CA ILE A 221 -6.30 -9.81 10.72
C ILE A 221 -7.55 -10.31 11.44
N ASP A 222 -7.82 -11.62 11.39
CA ASP A 222 -8.99 -12.21 12.03
C ASP A 222 -8.94 -12.02 13.55
N GLY A 223 -9.99 -11.41 14.11
CA GLY A 223 -10.03 -10.98 15.51
C GLY A 223 -9.55 -9.54 15.79
N MET A 224 -8.89 -8.86 14.85
CA MET A 224 -8.39 -7.48 15.00
C MET A 224 -8.88 -6.52 13.90
N ARG A 225 -9.90 -6.95 13.13
CA ARG A 225 -10.47 -6.21 11.99
C ARG A 225 -10.83 -4.77 12.31
N LEU A 226 -11.39 -4.50 13.50
CA LEU A 226 -11.82 -3.14 13.86
C LEU A 226 -10.63 -2.17 13.97
N ALA A 227 -9.52 -2.62 14.58
CA ALA A 227 -8.32 -1.82 14.66
C ALA A 227 -7.72 -1.56 13.26
N ALA A 228 -7.70 -2.57 12.39
CA ALA A 228 -7.26 -2.42 11.01
C ALA A 228 -8.14 -1.41 10.24
N ILE A 229 -9.47 -1.45 10.43
CA ILE A 229 -10.41 -0.49 9.83
C ILE A 229 -10.13 0.93 10.34
N CYS A 230 -10.01 1.12 11.66
CA CYS A 230 -9.72 2.44 12.24
C CYS A 230 -8.41 3.02 11.68
N LEU A 231 -7.39 2.17 11.56
CA LEU A 231 -6.09 2.57 11.05
C LEU A 231 -6.15 2.94 9.56
N TRP A 232 -6.86 2.14 8.77
CA TRP A 232 -7.08 2.39 7.35
C TRP A 232 -7.86 3.69 7.12
N VAL A 233 -8.91 3.94 7.90
CA VAL A 233 -9.69 5.19 7.84
C VAL A 233 -8.82 6.39 8.26
N PHE A 234 -8.04 6.28 9.34
CA PHE A 234 -7.18 7.35 9.82
C PHE A 234 -6.12 7.76 8.78
N PHE A 235 -5.39 6.78 8.23
CA PHE A 235 -4.39 7.05 7.21
C PHE A 235 -4.98 7.42 5.87
N GLY A 236 -6.09 6.81 5.47
CA GLY A 236 -6.84 7.16 4.27
C GLY A 236 -7.33 8.60 4.33
N ALA A 237 -7.87 9.04 5.47
CA ALA A 237 -8.29 10.43 5.68
C ALA A 237 -7.09 11.39 5.62
N GLY A 238 -5.96 11.05 6.26
CA GLY A 238 -4.75 11.87 6.21
C GLY A 238 -4.19 12.01 4.78
N ALA A 239 -4.09 10.91 4.04
CA ALA A 239 -3.65 10.91 2.64
C ALA A 239 -4.64 11.63 1.72
N GLY A 240 -5.94 11.46 1.94
CA GLY A 240 -6.98 12.17 1.20
C GLY A 240 -6.91 13.68 1.43
N PHE A 241 -6.71 14.11 2.68
CA PHE A 241 -6.59 15.52 3.02
C PHE A 241 -5.34 16.16 2.40
N THR A 242 -4.19 15.47 2.40
CA THR A 242 -2.98 15.98 1.74
C THR A 242 -3.13 16.05 0.23
N LEU A 243 -3.73 15.04 -0.40
CA LEU A 243 -4.00 15.07 -1.85
C LEU A 243 -4.98 16.18 -2.23
N TRP A 244 -6.05 16.37 -1.45
CA TRP A 244 -7.00 17.45 -1.68
C TRP A 244 -6.35 18.83 -1.50
N GLY A 245 -5.62 19.02 -0.40
CA GLY A 245 -5.05 20.34 -0.05
C GLY A 245 -3.86 20.77 -0.91
N PHE A 246 -3.07 19.82 -1.41
CA PHE A 246 -1.83 20.12 -2.15
C PHE A 246 -1.82 19.64 -3.61
N GLY A 247 -2.70 18.73 -4.02
CA GLY A 247 -2.73 18.16 -5.37
C GLY A 247 -3.59 18.93 -6.37
N LEU A 248 -4.57 19.71 -5.89
CA LEU A 248 -5.45 20.53 -6.73
C LEU A 248 -4.90 21.95 -6.83
N TRP A 249 -4.06 22.19 -7.83
CA TRP A 249 -3.58 23.53 -8.15
C TRP A 249 -3.71 23.81 -9.65
N GLU A 250 -4.09 25.04 -9.97
CA GLU A 250 -4.16 25.51 -11.35
C GLU A 250 -2.82 26.17 -11.69
N VAL A 251 -2.25 25.82 -12.84
CA VAL A 251 -1.06 26.50 -13.36
C VAL A 251 -1.50 27.91 -13.79
N PRO A 252 -1.00 28.98 -13.16
CA PRO A 252 -1.30 30.32 -13.61
C PRO A 252 -0.80 30.49 -15.06
N SER A 253 -1.66 30.97 -15.96
CA SER A 253 -1.33 31.19 -17.36
C SER A 253 -0.37 32.37 -17.59
N GLY A 254 -0.09 33.15 -16.53
CA GLY A 254 0.88 34.24 -16.55
C GLY A 254 2.31 33.69 -16.46
N GLY A 255 3.13 33.96 -17.48
CA GLY A 255 4.52 33.50 -17.57
C GLY A 255 5.50 34.16 -16.58
N SER A 256 5.01 34.74 -15.48
CA SER A 256 5.86 35.34 -14.45
C SER A 256 6.38 34.25 -13.51
N TRP A 257 7.69 34.22 -13.30
CA TRP A 257 8.34 33.27 -12.39
C TRP A 257 7.86 33.39 -10.94
N TYR A 258 7.36 34.56 -10.53
CA TYR A 258 6.76 34.79 -9.22
C TYR A 258 5.47 33.98 -9.00
N ASP A 259 4.71 33.68 -10.06
CA ASP A 259 3.47 32.92 -9.98
C ASP A 259 3.73 31.40 -9.85
N VAL A 260 4.93 30.94 -10.23
CA VAL A 260 5.36 29.54 -10.18
C VAL A 260 5.93 29.16 -8.80
N ILE A 261 6.51 30.10 -8.06
CA ILE A 261 7.06 29.87 -6.72
C ILE A 261 6.03 29.27 -5.73
N PRO A 262 4.80 29.81 -5.57
CA PRO A 262 3.84 29.27 -4.60
C PRO A 262 3.34 27.88 -4.98
N VAL A 263 3.28 27.58 -6.27
CA VAL A 263 2.95 26.25 -6.81
C VAL A 263 4.03 25.23 -6.45
N VAL A 264 5.30 25.56 -6.71
CA VAL A 264 6.42 24.68 -6.40
C VAL A 264 6.53 24.49 -4.89
N GLY A 265 6.35 25.55 -4.10
CA GLY A 265 6.33 25.45 -2.64
C GLY A 265 5.23 24.52 -2.11
N LYS A 266 4.01 24.64 -2.63
CA LYS A 266 2.89 23.75 -2.28
C LYS A 266 3.16 22.29 -2.65
N THR A 267 3.67 22.02 -3.85
CA THR A 267 3.93 20.65 -4.31
C THR A 267 5.10 19.99 -3.56
N VAL A 268 6.17 20.75 -3.26
CA VAL A 268 7.29 20.26 -2.44
C VAL A 268 6.83 19.98 -1.01
N LEU A 269 6.06 20.88 -0.39
CA LEU A 269 5.55 20.68 0.96
C LEU A 269 4.57 19.51 1.02
N GLY A 270 3.64 19.43 0.06
CA GLY A 270 2.70 18.32 -0.04
C GLY A 270 3.42 16.99 -0.21
N SER A 271 4.45 16.92 -1.07
CA SER A 271 5.20 15.68 -1.30
C SER A 271 6.00 15.26 -0.08
N ALA A 272 6.63 16.19 0.63
CA ALA A 272 7.27 15.88 1.90
C ALA A 272 6.28 15.33 2.93
N LEU A 273 5.11 15.95 3.10
CA LEU A 273 4.06 15.48 4.02
C LEU A 273 3.53 14.10 3.61
N MET A 274 3.30 13.87 2.32
CA MET A 274 2.80 12.60 1.83
C MET A 274 3.85 11.49 1.93
N ALA A 275 5.14 11.80 1.72
CA ALA A 275 6.23 10.86 1.95
C ALA A 275 6.31 10.43 3.43
N LEU A 276 6.15 11.37 4.37
CA LEU A 276 6.11 11.06 5.80
C LEU A 276 4.88 10.22 6.17
N LEU A 277 3.71 10.52 5.60
CA LEU A 277 2.50 9.72 5.79
C LEU A 277 2.68 8.31 5.25
N LEU A 278 3.24 8.13 4.05
CA LEU A 278 3.53 6.81 3.48
C LEU A 278 4.51 6.02 4.35
N LEU A 279 5.55 6.69 4.86
CA LEU A 279 6.49 6.06 5.79
C LEU A 279 5.74 5.50 7.00
N TYR A 280 4.92 6.34 7.64
CA TYR A 280 4.20 5.96 8.84
C TYR A 280 3.14 4.89 8.56
N ILE A 281 2.48 4.91 7.39
CA ILE A 281 1.59 3.83 6.91
C ILE A 281 2.36 2.51 6.86
N PHE A 282 3.50 2.45 6.18
CA PHE A 282 4.27 1.22 6.03
C PHE A 282 4.82 0.71 7.37
N VAL A 283 5.33 1.59 8.22
CA VAL A 283 5.80 1.22 9.56
C VAL A 283 4.65 0.67 10.40
N THR A 284 3.48 1.30 10.35
CA THR A 284 2.33 0.87 11.15
C THR A 284 1.76 -0.45 10.66
N HIS A 285 1.74 -0.71 9.35
CA HIS A 285 1.38 -2.03 8.83
C HIS A 285 2.38 -3.12 9.24
N ALA A 286 3.68 -2.81 9.27
CA ALA A 286 4.70 -3.73 9.76
C ALA A 286 4.55 -4.00 11.27
N ALA A 287 4.31 -2.97 12.08
CA ALA A 287 4.06 -3.11 13.52
C ALA A 287 2.76 -3.88 13.81
N LEU A 288 1.69 -3.61 13.04
CA LEU A 288 0.44 -4.35 13.12
C LEU A 288 0.64 -5.83 12.79
N TYR A 289 1.42 -6.15 11.76
CA TYR A 289 1.80 -7.54 11.44
C TYR A 289 2.49 -8.23 12.63
N LEU A 290 3.51 -7.60 13.21
CA LEU A 290 4.24 -8.15 14.36
C LEU A 290 3.32 -8.33 15.58
N TYR A 291 2.43 -7.38 15.83
CA TYR A 291 1.45 -7.49 16.92
C TYR A 291 0.44 -8.61 16.66
N CYS A 292 -0.08 -8.72 15.43
CA CYS A 292 -0.98 -9.82 15.05
C CYS A 292 -0.29 -11.17 15.24
N LYS A 293 0.98 -11.28 14.83
CA LYS A 293 1.80 -12.48 15.00
C LYS A 293 2.05 -12.80 16.49
N ALA A 294 2.23 -11.79 17.33
CA ALA A 294 2.35 -11.94 18.78
C ALA A 294 1.06 -12.48 19.40
N VAL A 295 -0.09 -11.93 19.01
CA VAL A 295 -1.42 -12.34 19.50
C VAL A 295 -1.74 -13.79 19.12
N HIS A 296 -1.29 -14.24 17.94
CA HIS A 296 -1.45 -15.63 17.51
C HIS A 296 -0.45 -16.60 18.16
N GLY A 297 0.50 -16.10 18.97
CA GLY A 297 1.50 -16.91 19.68
C GLY A 297 2.66 -17.40 18.80
N GLU A 298 2.66 -17.10 17.51
CA GLU A 298 3.69 -17.51 16.56
C GLU A 298 4.99 -16.70 16.72
N LEU A 299 4.89 -15.46 17.22
CA LEU A 299 6.06 -14.60 17.43
C LEU A 299 7.01 -15.16 18.50
N LEU A 300 6.48 -15.83 19.53
CA LEU A 300 7.31 -16.40 20.61
C LEU A 300 8.20 -17.55 20.11
N GLY A 301 7.68 -18.37 19.18
CA GLY A 301 8.43 -19.47 18.58
C GLY A 301 9.55 -18.98 17.67
N GLU A 302 9.29 -17.95 16.87
CA GLU A 302 10.25 -17.39 15.93
C GLU A 302 11.36 -16.59 16.63
N ILE A 303 11.03 -15.87 17.71
CA ILE A 303 12.01 -15.25 18.62
C ILE A 303 12.91 -16.33 19.21
N VAL A 304 12.35 -17.42 19.74
CA VAL A 304 13.13 -18.51 20.32
C VAL A 304 14.00 -19.19 19.27
N GLU A 305 13.51 -19.41 18.05
CA GLU A 305 14.26 -20.04 16.96
C GLU A 305 15.38 -19.13 16.40
N GLU A 306 15.10 -17.83 16.24
CA GLU A 306 16.09 -16.86 15.78
C GLU A 306 17.19 -16.64 16.83
N PHE A 307 16.84 -16.55 18.11
CA PHE A 307 17.82 -16.52 19.19
C PHE A 307 18.53 -17.88 19.37
N ALA A 308 17.86 -19.01 19.21
CA ALA A 308 18.47 -20.35 19.23
C ALA A 308 19.48 -20.55 18.08
N SER A 309 19.24 -19.95 16.92
CA SER A 309 20.19 -19.98 15.80
C SER A 309 21.46 -19.17 16.05
N GLU A 310 21.38 -18.16 16.94
CA GLU A 310 22.52 -17.34 17.38
C GLU A 310 23.25 -17.97 18.58
N TYR A 311 22.60 -18.91 19.30
CA TYR A 311 23.28 -19.85 20.20
C TYR A 311 23.88 -20.99 19.39
N VAL A 312 25.12 -20.80 18.93
CA VAL A 312 25.99 -21.91 18.53
C VAL A 312 26.00 -22.91 19.69
N THR A 313 25.42 -24.09 19.50
CA THR A 313 25.63 -25.22 20.41
C THR A 313 27.11 -25.53 20.41
N LEU A 314 27.82 -25.03 21.43
CA LEU A 314 29.18 -25.41 21.70
C LEU A 314 29.18 -26.93 21.96
N PRO A 315 30.12 -27.70 21.40
CA PRO A 315 30.18 -29.16 21.54
C PRO A 315 30.57 -29.63 22.96
N PHE A 316 30.31 -28.82 23.99
CA PHE A 316 30.78 -29.03 25.36
C PHE A 316 29.69 -29.09 26.42
N ASP A 317 28.39 -29.03 26.07
CA ASP A 317 27.34 -29.11 27.10
C ASP A 317 26.31 -30.20 26.81
N ASP A 318 26.79 -31.43 26.75
CA ASP A 318 25.97 -32.64 26.60
C ASP A 318 25.43 -33.14 27.95
N ASN A 319 25.45 -32.33 29.03
CA ASN A 319 25.09 -32.83 30.36
C ASN A 319 24.50 -31.85 31.38
N ARG A 320 24.06 -30.64 30.99
CA ARG A 320 23.34 -29.77 31.94
C ARG A 320 22.02 -29.22 31.40
N VAL A 321 21.01 -29.41 32.23
CA VAL A 321 19.59 -29.12 32.03
C VAL A 321 19.40 -27.65 31.64
N PRO A 322 18.58 -27.31 30.62
CA PRO A 322 18.40 -25.92 30.20
C PRO A 322 17.73 -25.11 31.30
N HIS A 323 18.44 -24.10 31.82
CA HIS A 323 17.87 -23.10 32.69
C HIS A 323 17.03 -22.12 31.87
N VAL A 324 15.71 -22.29 31.94
CA VAL A 324 14.73 -21.35 31.42
C VAL A 324 14.78 -20.07 32.25
N VAL A 325 15.43 -19.04 31.72
CA VAL A 325 15.37 -17.68 32.29
C VAL A 325 14.08 -17.04 31.76
N SER A 326 13.09 -16.89 32.64
CA SER A 326 11.87 -16.13 32.34
C SER A 326 12.19 -14.63 32.43
N VAL A 327 12.14 -13.94 31.29
CA VAL A 327 12.17 -12.49 31.25
C VAL A 327 10.75 -11.98 31.42
N ILE A 328 10.46 -11.40 32.58
CA ILE A 328 9.22 -10.69 32.85
C ILE A 328 9.32 -9.33 32.16
N LEU A 329 8.63 -9.16 31.04
CA LEU A 329 8.42 -7.85 30.41
C LEU A 329 7.42 -7.07 31.25
N ARG A 330 7.85 -5.91 31.77
CA ARG A 330 7.02 -4.92 32.46
C ARG A 330 6.86 -3.69 31.58
#